data_AF-A0A1Q9SXH8-F1
#
_entry.id   AF-A0A1Q9SXH8-F1
#
_cell.length_a   1.000
_cell.length_b   1.000
_cell.length_c   1.000
_cell.angle_alpha   90.00
_cell.angle_beta   90.00
_cell.angle_gamma   90.00
#
_symmetry.space_group_name_H-M   'P 1'
#
loop_
_entity.id
_entity.type
_entity.pdbx_description
1 polymer ?
#
loop_
_entity_poly.entity_id
_entity_poly.type
_entity_poly.pdbx_seq_one_letter_code
_entity_poly.pdbx_strand_id
1 'polypeptide(L)'
;MRRILRELAVRIVLVVTGGALLLAIFVAWLLPQVRESAWPGGAGAVPGWVLPLIMVLCGMLVLAAGVPTARSLADRAAETTAGPLRQLAHRTDELASGGFALDPEARPGRLVEPEPFRSGIAEIDAVARVVDRHHSTFAKALVFERSFAADASHQLRTPLAALLLRLEEIAQSDDAAVARSEAEIAIGQVERLTGVVDDLLQRTRAGHASGGAVTAADAVVAGLDEEWTPAFEERGRVVELTCERGVIVEASASVLSQVLNTLVENALVHGRGDVRVHVYRSGPSAIFTVSDQGPGIPRDLARTIFDRGITTGAGTGLGLAVARETAESIGGRVELVHTFPPVFACYLPLATTP
;
A
#
# COMPACT_ATOMS: atom_id res chain seq x y z
N MET A 1 14.94 5.58 -24.54
CA MET A 1 16.40 5.88 -24.67
C MET A 1 17.12 5.36 -25.94
N ARG A 2 16.98 4.07 -26.33
CA ARG A 2 17.79 3.44 -27.42
C ARG A 2 17.66 4.08 -28.81
N ARG A 3 16.49 4.64 -29.15
CA ARG A 3 16.23 5.27 -30.46
C ARG A 3 17.00 6.59 -30.63
N ILE A 4 17.02 7.41 -29.58
CA ILE A 4 17.75 8.69 -29.56
C ILE A 4 19.25 8.43 -29.62
N LEU A 5 19.77 7.51 -28.80
CA LEU A 5 21.18 7.11 -28.86
C LEU A 5 21.60 6.56 -30.23
N ARG A 6 20.72 5.81 -30.90
CA ARG A 6 20.96 5.27 -32.24
C ARG A 6 20.96 6.36 -33.31
N GLU A 7 20.01 7.29 -33.30
CA GLU A 7 19.98 8.42 -34.23
C GLU A 7 21.20 9.35 -34.04
N LEU A 8 21.64 9.54 -32.79
CA LEU A 8 22.83 10.33 -32.47
C LEU A 8 24.11 9.64 -32.94
N ALA A 9 24.27 8.33 -32.71
CA ALA A 9 25.41 7.58 -33.19
C ALA A 9 25.50 7.60 -34.72
N VAL A 10 24.37 7.48 -35.41
CA VAL A 10 24.30 7.54 -36.89
C VAL A 10 24.74 8.92 -37.39
N ARG A 11 24.34 10.02 -36.74
CA ARG A 11 24.76 11.37 -37.13
C ARG A 11 26.26 11.61 -36.91
N ILE A 12 26.82 11.11 -35.81
CA ILE A 12 28.28 11.18 -35.55
C ILE A 12 29.04 10.42 -36.62
N VAL A 13 28.62 9.17 -36.89
CA VAL A 13 29.24 8.33 -37.93
C VAL A 13 29.17 9.06 -39.27
N LEU A 14 28.00 9.59 -39.67
CA LEU A 14 27.83 10.32 -40.93
C LEU A 14 28.76 11.53 -41.07
N VAL A 15 28.93 12.34 -40.02
CA VAL A 15 29.81 13.52 -40.07
C VAL A 15 31.27 13.09 -40.15
N VAL A 16 31.69 12.08 -39.39
CA VAL A 16 33.08 11.58 -39.39
C VAL A 16 33.40 10.89 -40.72
N THR A 17 32.52 10.00 -41.21
CA THR A 17 32.71 9.31 -42.49
C THR A 17 32.60 10.27 -43.66
N GLY A 18 31.69 11.25 -43.61
CA GLY A 18 31.54 12.27 -44.65
C GLY A 18 32.76 13.18 -44.73
N GLY A 19 33.29 13.62 -43.58
CA GLY A 19 34.53 14.41 -43.51
C GLY A 19 35.74 13.64 -44.01
N ALA A 20 35.88 12.36 -43.63
CA ALA A 20 36.94 11.49 -44.11
C ALA A 20 36.85 11.22 -45.63
N LEU A 21 35.64 11.04 -46.16
CA LEU A 21 35.41 10.84 -47.59
C LEU A 21 35.74 12.09 -48.41
N LEU A 22 35.31 13.27 -47.95
CA LEU A 22 35.64 14.55 -48.60
C LEU A 22 37.15 14.80 -48.61
N LEU A 23 37.83 14.46 -47.51
CA LEU A 23 39.29 14.51 -47.45
C LEU A 23 39.94 13.55 -48.46
N ALA A 24 39.45 12.30 -48.54
CA ALA A 24 39.97 11.32 -49.49
C ALA A 24 39.77 11.77 -50.95
N ILE A 25 38.60 12.32 -51.27
CA ILE A 25 38.30 12.89 -52.61
C ILE A 25 39.22 14.07 -52.91
N PHE A 26 39.43 14.98 -51.95
CA PHE A 26 40.31 16.13 -52.11
C PHE A 26 41.76 15.71 -52.35
N VAL A 27 42.27 14.74 -51.57
CA VAL A 27 43.62 14.19 -51.76
C VAL A 27 43.75 13.51 -53.13
N ALA A 28 42.75 12.72 -53.54
CA ALA A 28 42.74 12.06 -54.84
C ALA A 28 42.68 13.04 -56.02
N TRP A 29 42.01 14.19 -55.86
CA TRP A 29 41.98 15.27 -56.85
C TRP A 29 43.28 16.08 -56.90
N LEU A 30 43.96 16.23 -55.75
CA LEU A 30 45.20 17.01 -55.64
C LEU A 30 46.42 16.25 -56.17
N LEU A 31 46.47 14.92 -55.99
CA LEU A 31 47.58 14.06 -56.39
C LEU A 31 47.98 14.21 -57.88
N PRO A 32 47.03 14.23 -58.85
CA PRO A 32 47.32 14.45 -60.26
C PRO A 32 47.87 15.86 -60.55
N GLN A 33 47.32 16.91 -59.93
CA GLN A 33 47.77 18.29 -60.18
C GLN A 33 49.19 18.56 -59.66
N VAL A 34 49.53 17.97 -58.52
CA VAL A 34 50.90 18.02 -57.97
C VAL A 34 51.88 17.22 -58.85
N ARG A 35 51.40 16.13 -59.46
CA ARG A 35 52.20 15.29 -60.37
C ARG A 35 52.40 15.93 -61.75
N GLU A 36 51.40 16.62 -62.29
CA GLU A 36 51.47 17.27 -63.61
C GLU A 36 52.22 18.61 -63.60
N SER A 37 52.25 19.30 -62.46
CA SER A 37 53.12 20.48 -62.26
C SER A 37 54.61 20.14 -62.19
N ALA A 38 54.97 18.85 -62.10
CA ALA A 38 56.33 18.35 -62.26
C ALA A 38 56.63 17.97 -63.73
N TRP A 39 56.69 18.95 -64.65
CA TRP A 39 57.14 18.74 -66.04
C TRP A 39 58.67 18.96 -66.17
N PRO A 40 59.41 18.29 -67.07
CA PRO A 40 60.87 18.27 -67.04
C PRO A 40 61.45 19.58 -67.58
N GLY A 41 62.10 20.36 -66.72
CA GLY A 41 63.00 21.44 -67.16
C GLY A 41 62.99 22.76 -66.37
N GLY A 42 62.15 22.95 -65.35
CA GLY A 42 62.10 24.22 -64.59
C GLY A 42 62.02 24.01 -63.08
N ALA A 43 62.79 24.77 -62.31
CA ALA A 43 62.99 24.71 -60.87
C ALA A 43 61.74 25.06 -60.02
N GLY A 44 60.66 24.28 -60.16
CA GLY A 44 59.41 24.43 -59.40
C GLY A 44 58.85 23.10 -58.93
N ALA A 45 59.70 22.12 -58.62
CA ALA A 45 59.26 20.84 -58.06
C ALA A 45 58.55 21.09 -56.72
N VAL A 46 57.27 20.69 -56.65
CA VAL A 46 56.50 20.78 -55.41
C VAL A 46 57.23 19.97 -54.33
N PRO A 47 57.66 20.57 -53.21
CA PRO A 47 58.45 19.86 -52.23
C PRO A 47 57.69 18.67 -51.64
N GLY A 48 58.35 17.52 -51.48
CA GLY A 48 57.72 16.29 -50.98
C GLY A 48 57.05 16.40 -49.59
N TRP A 49 57.35 17.46 -48.84
CA TRP A 49 56.71 17.77 -47.55
C TRP A 49 55.31 18.40 -47.68
N VAL A 50 54.90 18.86 -48.86
CA VAL A 50 53.60 19.52 -49.05
C VAL A 50 52.43 18.55 -48.86
N LEU A 51 52.56 17.31 -49.34
CA LEU A 51 51.50 16.29 -49.20
C LEU A 51 51.22 15.87 -47.75
N PRO A 52 52.24 15.54 -46.91
CA PRO A 52 52.00 15.26 -45.50
C PRO A 52 51.52 16.50 -44.73
N LEU A 53 51.95 17.71 -45.10
CA LEU A 53 51.44 18.94 -44.50
C LEU A 53 49.94 19.11 -44.74
N ILE A 54 49.46 18.89 -45.96
CA ILE A 54 48.03 18.98 -46.30
C ILE A 54 47.23 17.91 -45.56
N MET A 55 47.73 16.68 -45.47
CA MET A 55 47.07 15.61 -44.73
C MET A 55 46.93 15.95 -43.23
N VAL A 56 47.98 16.51 -42.63
CA VAL A 56 47.96 16.98 -41.23
C VAL A 56 46.98 18.13 -41.05
N LEU A 57 46.96 19.09 -41.97
CA LEU A 57 46.11 20.29 -41.89
C LEU A 57 44.63 19.93 -42.05
N CYS A 58 44.31 18.99 -42.94
CA CYS A 58 42.97 18.43 -43.07
C CYS A 58 42.57 17.56 -41.87
N GLY A 59 43.48 16.76 -41.32
CA GLY A 59 43.25 16.02 -40.08
C GLY A 59 42.92 16.95 -38.91
N MET A 60 43.65 18.06 -38.78
CA MET A 60 43.34 19.13 -37.83
C MET A 60 41.98 19.77 -38.10
N LEU A 61 41.61 20.00 -39.35
CA LEU A 61 40.30 20.58 -39.71
C LEU A 61 39.14 19.65 -39.29
N VAL A 62 39.28 18.35 -39.54
CA VAL A 62 38.28 17.35 -39.13
C VAL A 62 38.16 17.29 -37.60
N LEU A 63 39.27 17.34 -36.87
CA LEU A 63 39.25 17.39 -35.41
C LEU A 63 38.65 18.72 -34.90
N ALA A 64 39.02 19.84 -35.51
CA ALA A 64 38.53 21.18 -35.15
C ALA A 64 37.03 21.33 -35.37
N ALA A 65 36.44 20.64 -36.36
CA ALA A 65 35.00 20.60 -36.59
C ALA A 65 34.28 19.49 -35.78
N GLY A 66 34.93 18.34 -35.60
CA GLY A 66 34.36 17.16 -34.93
C GLY A 66 34.23 17.31 -33.42
N VAL A 67 35.22 17.94 -32.76
CA VAL A 67 35.19 18.16 -31.30
C VAL A 67 34.04 19.08 -30.86
N PRO A 68 33.82 20.27 -31.45
CA PRO A 68 32.73 21.16 -31.03
C PRO A 68 31.36 20.60 -31.39
N THR A 69 31.22 19.88 -32.51
CA THR A 69 29.96 19.21 -32.85
C THR A 69 29.63 18.11 -31.85
N ALA A 70 30.60 17.24 -31.51
CA ALA A 70 30.44 16.23 -30.47
C ALA A 70 30.10 16.84 -29.11
N ARG A 71 30.76 17.95 -28.74
CA ARG A 71 30.49 18.67 -27.49
C ARG A 71 29.07 19.26 -27.45
N SER A 72 28.66 19.99 -28.49
CA SER A 72 27.30 20.55 -28.57
C SER A 72 26.21 19.47 -28.52
N LEU A 73 26.53 18.29 -29.05
CA LEU A 73 25.62 17.15 -29.06
C LEU A 73 25.53 16.51 -27.67
N ALA A 74 26.66 16.37 -26.97
CA ALA A 74 26.70 15.90 -25.59
C ALA A 74 25.93 16.84 -24.66
N ASP A 75 26.09 18.16 -24.84
CA ASP A 75 25.39 19.16 -24.04
C ASP A 75 23.87 19.09 -24.26
N ARG A 76 23.40 18.94 -25.51
CA ARG A 76 21.96 18.76 -25.81
C ARG A 76 21.39 17.45 -25.27
N ALA A 77 22.15 16.36 -25.35
CA ALA A 77 21.76 15.07 -24.79
C ALA A 77 21.68 15.12 -23.25
N ALA A 78 22.59 15.87 -22.62
CA ALA A 78 22.58 16.12 -21.20
C ALA A 78 21.36 16.97 -20.80
N GLU A 79 21.05 18.06 -21.50
CA GLU A 79 19.90 18.93 -21.20
C GLU A 79 18.55 18.20 -21.33
N THR A 80 18.39 17.39 -22.38
CA THR A 80 17.15 16.63 -22.63
C THR A 80 16.86 15.57 -21.56
N THR A 81 17.90 15.06 -20.88
CA THR A 81 17.74 14.02 -19.85
C THR A 81 17.78 14.62 -18.43
N ALA A 82 18.70 15.56 -18.18
CA ALA A 82 18.89 16.18 -16.88
C ALA A 82 17.78 17.17 -16.51
N GLY A 83 17.18 17.85 -17.49
CA GLY A 83 16.07 18.78 -17.27
C GLY A 83 14.87 18.12 -16.58
N PRO A 84 14.28 17.06 -17.18
CA PRO A 84 13.17 16.34 -16.57
C PRO A 84 13.51 15.70 -15.23
N LEU A 85 14.74 15.19 -15.04
CA LEU A 85 15.18 14.65 -13.75
C LEU A 85 15.26 15.72 -12.66
N ARG A 86 15.74 16.93 -12.98
CA ARG A 86 15.73 18.06 -12.04
C ARG A 86 14.32 18.50 -11.69
N GLN A 87 13.40 18.52 -12.65
CA GLN A 87 11.99 18.82 -12.38
C GLN A 87 11.35 17.77 -11.46
N LEU A 88 11.61 16.48 -11.71
CA LEU A 88 11.14 15.40 -10.84
C LEU A 88 11.74 15.51 -9.43
N ALA A 89 13.03 15.85 -9.32
CA ALA A 89 13.70 16.06 -8.02
C ALA A 89 13.09 17.24 -7.25
N HIS A 90 12.89 18.39 -7.90
CA HIS A 90 12.21 19.54 -7.29
C HIS A 90 10.80 19.20 -6.83
N ARG A 91 10.03 18.50 -7.67
CA ARG A 91 8.67 18.06 -7.30
C ARG A 91 8.70 17.12 -6.10
N THR A 92 9.64 16.18 -6.05
CA THR A 92 9.78 15.27 -4.91
C THR A 92 10.14 16.04 -3.63
N ASP A 93 10.94 17.09 -3.73
CA ASP A 93 11.29 17.98 -2.61
C ASP A 93 10.10 18.83 -2.13
N GLU A 94 9.28 19.34 -3.05
CA GLU A 94 8.00 20.01 -2.74
C GLU A 94 7.02 19.04 -2.02
N LEU A 95 6.94 17.81 -2.51
CA LEU A 95 6.15 16.76 -1.88
C LEU A 95 6.69 16.40 -0.48
N ALA A 96 8.01 16.33 -0.31
CA ALA A 96 8.65 16.04 0.98
C ALA A 96 8.51 17.18 2.00
N SER A 97 8.50 18.43 1.55
CA SER A 97 8.36 19.62 2.39
C SER A 97 6.92 19.92 2.83
N GLY A 98 5.98 19.02 2.53
CA GLY A 98 4.59 19.09 3.00
C GLY A 98 3.61 19.65 1.97
N GLY A 99 3.99 19.67 0.69
CA GLY A 99 3.13 20.02 -0.45
C GLY A 99 2.02 19.00 -0.73
N PHE A 100 1.24 18.62 0.28
CA PHE A 100 -0.13 18.16 0.01
C PHE A 100 -0.91 19.42 -0.31
N ALA A 101 -1.35 19.59 -1.55
CA ALA A 101 -2.31 20.63 -1.88
C ALA A 101 -3.61 20.33 -1.13
N LEU A 102 -3.70 20.83 0.10
CA LEU A 102 -4.95 20.99 0.83
C LEU A 102 -5.62 22.17 0.15
N ASP A 103 -6.54 21.87 -0.76
CA ASP A 103 -7.37 22.89 -1.40
C ASP A 103 -8.04 23.74 -0.29
N PRO A 104 -7.78 25.06 -0.23
CA PRO A 104 -8.31 25.93 0.82
C PRO A 104 -9.85 25.94 0.86
N GLU A 105 -10.50 25.58 -0.25
CA GLU A 105 -11.96 25.50 -0.37
C GLU A 105 -12.50 24.06 -0.24
N ALA A 106 -11.64 23.04 -0.23
CA ALA A 106 -12.08 21.66 -0.04
C ALA A 106 -12.25 21.34 1.45
N ARG A 107 -13.30 20.58 1.76
CA ARG A 107 -13.53 19.99 3.08
C ARG A 107 -12.26 19.33 3.62
N PRO A 108 -11.98 19.40 4.94
CA PRO A 108 -10.83 18.74 5.54
C PRO A 108 -10.81 17.25 5.15
N GLY A 109 -9.70 16.81 4.55
CA GLY A 109 -9.45 15.40 4.20
C GLY A 109 -9.48 15.03 2.71
N ARG A 110 -9.73 15.96 1.77
CA ARG A 110 -9.62 15.66 0.34
C ARG A 110 -8.23 16.00 -0.20
N LEU A 111 -7.47 14.98 -0.56
CA LEU A 111 -6.20 15.12 -1.26
C LEU A 111 -6.47 15.50 -2.72
N VAL A 112 -5.83 16.55 -3.21
CA VAL A 112 -5.78 16.85 -4.65
C VAL A 112 -4.79 15.88 -5.29
N GLU A 113 -5.26 15.07 -6.24
CA GLU A 113 -4.35 14.20 -6.99
C GLU A 113 -3.41 15.06 -7.83
N PRO A 114 -2.08 14.86 -7.73
CA PRO A 114 -1.13 15.65 -8.51
C PRO A 114 -1.32 15.39 -10.00
N GLU A 115 -1.22 16.43 -10.83
CA GLU A 115 -1.28 16.25 -12.28
C GLU A 115 -0.18 15.30 -12.76
N PRO A 116 -0.47 14.38 -13.70
CA PRO A 116 0.46 13.37 -14.14
C PRO A 116 1.70 14.02 -14.77
N PHE A 117 2.88 13.71 -14.23
CA PHE A 117 4.15 14.18 -14.79
C PHE A 117 4.37 13.61 -16.19
N ARG A 118 4.74 14.47 -17.16
CA ARG A 118 5.01 14.08 -18.55
C ARG A 118 6.30 14.71 -19.04
N SER A 119 7.37 13.92 -19.03
CA SER A 119 8.66 14.30 -19.60
C SER A 119 8.82 13.91 -21.07
N GLY A 120 7.99 12.97 -21.56
CA GLY A 120 8.14 12.36 -22.88
C GLY A 120 9.20 11.25 -22.94
N ILE A 121 9.84 10.95 -21.81
CA ILE A 121 10.77 9.83 -21.63
C ILE A 121 10.07 8.78 -20.78
N ALA A 122 9.70 7.65 -21.40
CA ALA A 122 8.90 6.61 -20.77
C ALA A 122 9.50 6.10 -19.45
N GLU A 123 10.83 6.01 -19.38
CA GLU A 123 11.56 5.60 -18.19
C GLU A 123 11.39 6.61 -17.03
N ILE A 124 11.42 7.92 -17.30
CA ILE A 124 11.25 8.97 -16.28
C ILE A 124 9.78 9.06 -15.85
N ASP A 125 8.85 8.95 -16.81
CA ASP A 125 7.41 8.97 -16.53
C ASP A 125 6.98 7.74 -15.70
N ALA A 126 7.66 6.59 -15.84
CA ALA A 126 7.44 5.43 -14.99
C ALA A 126 7.88 5.68 -13.55
N VAL A 127 9.07 6.29 -13.33
CA VAL A 127 9.55 6.65 -11.99
C VAL A 127 8.62 7.68 -11.35
N ALA A 128 8.21 8.71 -12.09
CA ALA A 128 7.30 9.72 -11.59
C ALA A 128 5.98 9.12 -11.09
N ARG A 129 5.36 8.19 -11.85
CA ARG A 129 4.15 7.49 -11.41
C ARG A 129 4.32 6.68 -10.13
N VAL A 130 5.50 6.09 -9.92
CA VAL A 130 5.80 5.34 -8.69
C VAL A 130 5.95 6.30 -7.52
N VAL A 131 6.67 7.41 -7.69
CA VAL A 131 6.82 8.47 -6.68
C VAL A 131 5.46 9.06 -6.30
N ASP A 132 4.64 9.44 -7.29
CA ASP A 132 3.30 9.99 -7.08
C ASP A 132 2.41 9.02 -6.30
N ARG A 133 2.48 7.72 -6.64
CA ARG A 133 1.73 6.68 -5.92
C ARG A 133 2.18 6.58 -4.46
N HIS A 134 3.48 6.46 -4.20
CA HIS A 134 4.00 6.36 -2.84
C HIS A 134 3.66 7.60 -2.02
N HIS A 135 3.80 8.78 -2.62
CA HIS A 135 3.46 10.03 -1.97
C HIS A 135 1.96 10.10 -1.63
N SER A 136 1.09 9.70 -2.55
CA SER A 136 -0.37 9.66 -2.29
C SER A 136 -0.74 8.68 -1.17
N THR A 137 -0.08 7.52 -1.09
CA THR A 137 -0.30 6.55 0.00
C THR A 137 0.17 7.12 1.33
N PHE A 138 1.35 7.74 1.35
CA PHE A 138 1.89 8.38 2.55
C PHE A 138 1.00 9.55 3.02
N ALA A 139 0.49 10.36 2.10
CA ALA A 139 -0.47 11.43 2.37
C ALA A 139 -1.72 10.92 3.10
N LYS A 140 -2.32 9.86 2.55
CA LYS A 140 -3.52 9.23 3.11
C LYS A 140 -3.26 8.69 4.51
N ALA A 141 -2.11 8.05 4.73
CA ALA A 141 -1.70 7.54 6.03
C ALA A 141 -1.55 8.67 7.07
N LEU A 142 -0.88 9.78 6.71
CA LEU A 142 -0.72 10.95 7.58
C LEU A 142 -2.05 11.62 7.95
N VAL A 143 -2.95 11.80 6.97
CA VAL A 143 -4.28 12.36 7.23
C VAL A 143 -5.07 11.43 8.14
N PHE A 144 -5.02 10.12 7.88
CA PHE A 144 -5.65 9.12 8.72
C PHE A 144 -5.10 9.17 10.15
N GLU A 145 -3.78 9.16 10.34
CA GLU A 145 -3.13 9.23 11.65
C GLU A 145 -3.54 10.47 12.45
N ARG A 146 -3.54 11.66 11.81
CA ARG A 146 -3.96 12.91 12.47
C ARG A 146 -5.43 12.89 12.84
N SER A 147 -6.30 12.47 11.92
CA SER A 147 -7.74 12.39 12.19
C SER A 147 -8.05 11.35 13.28
N PHE A 148 -7.35 10.22 13.26
CA PHE A 148 -7.47 9.16 14.27
C PHE A 148 -7.01 9.64 15.64
N ALA A 149 -5.84 10.29 15.74
CA ALA A 149 -5.34 10.81 17.02
C ALA A 149 -6.29 11.87 17.61
N ALA A 150 -6.87 12.73 16.78
CA ALA A 150 -7.85 13.73 17.19
C ALA A 150 -9.16 13.08 17.67
N ASP A 151 -9.70 12.14 16.89
CA ASP A 151 -10.91 11.37 17.22
C ASP A 151 -10.72 10.58 18.52
N ALA A 152 -9.62 9.84 18.64
CA ALA A 152 -9.30 9.05 19.83
C ALA A 152 -9.20 9.93 21.08
N SER A 153 -8.49 11.06 20.97
CA SER A 153 -8.37 12.02 22.07
C SER A 153 -9.74 12.54 22.52
N HIS A 154 -10.63 12.85 21.57
CA HIS A 154 -11.97 13.33 21.90
C HIS A 154 -12.83 12.22 22.51
N GLN A 155 -12.82 11.02 21.93
CA GLN A 155 -13.63 9.88 22.38
C GLN A 155 -13.21 9.34 23.75
N LEU A 156 -11.93 9.45 24.12
CA LEU A 156 -11.43 9.05 25.43
C LEU A 156 -11.66 10.14 26.50
N ARG A 157 -11.56 11.42 26.14
CA ARG A 157 -11.70 12.54 27.10
C ARG A 157 -13.08 12.56 27.76
N THR A 158 -14.15 12.32 27.01
CA THR A 158 -15.53 12.36 27.53
C THR A 158 -15.80 11.32 28.61
N PRO A 159 -15.57 10.00 28.40
CA PRO A 159 -15.77 8.99 29.45
C PRO A 159 -14.79 9.16 30.62
N LEU A 160 -13.55 9.60 30.38
CA LEU A 160 -12.61 9.89 31.48
C LEU A 160 -13.07 11.05 32.37
N ALA A 161 -13.61 12.11 31.78
CA ALA A 161 -14.17 13.23 32.55
C ALA A 161 -15.40 12.80 33.37
N ALA A 162 -16.26 11.96 32.79
CA ALA A 162 -17.41 11.40 33.50
C ALA A 162 -16.98 10.46 34.65
N LEU A 163 -15.96 9.63 34.44
CA LEU A 163 -15.41 8.77 35.48
C LEU A 163 -14.81 9.59 36.63
N LEU A 164 -14.06 10.66 36.31
CA LEU A 164 -13.48 11.54 37.34
C LEU A 164 -14.55 12.16 38.22
N LEU A 165 -15.66 12.64 37.63
CA LEU A 165 -16.79 13.21 38.38
C LEU A 165 -17.38 12.19 39.37
N ARG A 166 -17.57 10.94 38.94
CA ARG A 166 -18.10 9.87 39.79
C ARG A 166 -17.15 9.54 40.94
N LEU A 167 -15.84 9.52 40.68
CA LEU A 167 -14.82 9.33 41.72
C LEU A 167 -14.78 10.50 42.71
N GLU A 168 -14.99 11.73 42.26
CA GLU A 168 -15.13 12.91 43.14
C GLU A 168 -16.38 12.81 44.02
N GLU A 169 -17.52 12.39 43.48
CA GLU A 169 -18.77 12.17 44.23
C GLU A 169 -18.60 11.07 45.30
N ILE A 170 -17.91 9.98 44.99
CA ILE A 170 -17.57 8.93 45.96
C ILE A 170 -16.68 9.50 47.08
N ALA A 171 -15.65 10.28 46.73
CA ALA A 171 -14.69 10.82 47.68
C ALA A 171 -15.30 11.86 48.63
N GLN A 172 -16.36 12.55 48.21
CA GLN A 172 -17.07 13.58 48.98
C GLN A 172 -18.28 13.04 49.77
N SER A 173 -18.68 11.79 49.54
CA SER A 173 -19.85 11.20 50.19
C SER A 173 -19.51 10.56 51.52
N ASP A 174 -20.13 11.05 52.60
CA ASP A 174 -20.12 10.41 53.92
C ASP A 174 -21.15 9.25 54.03
N ASP A 175 -22.05 9.13 53.05
CA ASP A 175 -23.04 8.06 52.97
C ASP A 175 -22.52 6.88 52.15
N ALA A 176 -22.42 5.71 52.79
CA ALA A 176 -21.96 4.47 52.18
C ALA A 176 -22.90 3.95 51.06
N ALA A 177 -24.20 4.24 51.13
CA ALA A 177 -25.15 3.83 50.09
C ALA A 177 -24.95 4.64 48.81
N VAL A 178 -24.73 5.95 48.94
CA VAL A 178 -24.43 6.85 47.82
C VAL A 178 -23.08 6.50 47.20
N ALA A 179 -22.03 6.32 48.02
CA ALA A 179 -20.72 5.90 47.54
C ALA A 179 -20.75 4.58 46.77
N ARG A 180 -21.58 3.62 47.21
CA ARG A 180 -21.76 2.33 46.51
C ARG A 180 -22.45 2.50 45.15
N SER A 181 -23.52 3.30 45.10
CA SER A 181 -24.22 3.61 43.84
C SER A 181 -23.29 4.28 42.84
N GLU A 182 -22.51 5.27 43.27
CA GLU A 182 -21.57 5.97 42.39
C GLU A 182 -20.41 5.07 41.93
N ALA A 183 -19.95 4.14 42.78
CA ALA A 183 -18.96 3.14 42.40
C ALA A 183 -19.48 2.18 41.32
N GLU A 184 -20.75 1.74 41.39
CA GLU A 184 -21.38 0.92 40.36
C GLU A 184 -21.47 1.67 39.01
N ILE A 185 -21.80 2.97 39.04
CA ILE A 185 -21.82 3.81 37.84
C ILE A 185 -20.40 3.99 37.27
N ALA A 186 -19.39 4.19 38.13
CA ALA A 186 -17.99 4.31 37.73
C ALA A 186 -17.48 3.03 37.04
N ILE A 187 -17.84 1.85 37.55
CA ILE A 187 -17.51 0.56 36.91
C ILE A 187 -18.11 0.49 35.51
N GLY A 188 -19.39 0.85 35.33
CA GLY A 188 -20.01 0.92 34.02
C GLY A 188 -19.33 1.93 33.06
N GLN A 189 -18.77 3.02 33.57
CA GLN A 189 -17.96 3.95 32.76
C GLN A 189 -16.63 3.33 32.31
N VAL A 190 -15.98 2.52 33.14
CA VAL A 190 -14.76 1.79 32.77
C VAL A 190 -15.05 0.78 31.66
N GLU A 191 -16.15 0.02 31.76
CA GLU A 191 -16.57 -0.92 30.71
C GLU A 191 -16.84 -0.21 29.38
N ARG A 192 -17.50 0.96 29.42
CA ARG A 192 -17.72 1.80 28.25
C ARG A 192 -16.42 2.33 27.65
N LEU A 193 -15.46 2.71 28.49
CA LEU A 193 -14.13 3.15 28.05
C LEU A 193 -13.38 2.02 27.33
N THR A 194 -13.43 0.80 27.85
CA THR A 194 -12.87 -0.40 27.19
C THR A 194 -13.49 -0.59 25.81
N GLY A 195 -14.81 -0.48 25.67
CA GLY A 195 -15.47 -0.56 24.36
C GLY A 195 -15.06 0.52 23.36
N VAL A 196 -14.80 1.75 23.82
CA VAL A 196 -14.25 2.83 22.98
C VAL A 196 -12.83 2.51 22.51
N VAL A 197 -11.99 1.97 23.39
CA VAL A 197 -10.62 1.54 23.03
C VAL A 197 -10.67 0.42 21.99
N ASP A 198 -11.55 -0.56 22.15
CA ASP A 198 -11.72 -1.66 21.20
C ASP A 198 -12.17 -1.15 19.82
N ASP A 199 -13.13 -0.22 19.76
CA ASP A 199 -13.60 0.40 18.51
C ASP A 199 -12.47 1.19 17.80
N LEU A 200 -11.66 1.93 18.57
CA LEU A 200 -10.48 2.63 18.04
C LEU A 200 -9.42 1.67 17.48
N LEU A 201 -9.14 0.57 18.19
CA LEU A 201 -8.20 -0.46 17.74
C LEU A 201 -8.72 -1.17 16.48
N GLN A 202 -10.02 -1.44 16.40
CA GLN A 202 -10.65 -2.04 15.22
C GLN A 202 -10.58 -1.10 14.01
N ARG A 203 -10.87 0.20 14.17
CA ARG A 203 -10.73 1.21 13.09
C ARG A 203 -9.30 1.32 12.57
N THR A 204 -8.32 1.16 13.46
CA THR A 204 -6.90 1.13 13.07
C THR A 204 -6.60 -0.08 12.20
N ARG A 205 -7.08 -1.28 12.58
CA ARG A 205 -6.89 -2.51 11.79
C ARG A 205 -7.61 -2.45 10.45
N ALA A 206 -8.84 -1.95 10.41
CA ALA A 206 -9.61 -1.80 9.18
C ALA A 206 -8.95 -0.82 8.19
N GLY A 207 -8.37 0.28 8.68
CA GLY A 207 -7.59 1.22 7.85
C GLY A 207 -6.33 0.61 7.22
N HIS A 208 -5.75 -0.42 7.84
CA HIS A 208 -4.59 -1.16 7.32
C HIS A 208 -4.97 -2.41 6.50
N ALA A 209 -6.22 -2.89 6.59
CA ALA A 209 -6.69 -4.10 5.91
C ALA A 209 -6.99 -3.91 4.41
N SER A 210 -6.97 -2.66 3.92
CA SER A 210 -7.24 -2.32 2.52
C SER A 210 -5.98 -2.48 1.66
N GLY A 211 -5.52 -3.70 1.43
CA GLY A 211 -4.35 -3.91 0.58
C GLY A 211 -4.00 -5.37 0.27
N GLY A 212 -4.83 -6.06 -0.51
CA GLY A 212 -4.44 -7.28 -1.27
C GLY A 212 -3.75 -8.39 -0.47
N ALA A 213 -3.92 -8.43 0.85
CA ALA A 213 -3.32 -9.44 1.70
C ALA A 213 -4.04 -10.76 1.48
N VAL A 214 -3.28 -11.82 1.32
CA VAL A 214 -3.78 -13.15 1.04
C VAL A 214 -3.30 -14.09 2.15
N THR A 215 -4.20 -14.88 2.70
CA THR A 215 -3.90 -15.78 3.82
C THR A 215 -4.39 -17.19 3.55
N ALA A 216 -3.56 -18.18 3.87
CA ALA A 216 -3.95 -19.58 3.93
C ALA A 216 -4.78 -19.85 5.18
N ALA A 217 -6.00 -20.35 5.02
CA ALA A 217 -6.91 -20.60 6.14
C ALA A 217 -6.34 -21.63 7.13
N ASP A 218 -5.62 -22.64 6.63
CA ASP A 218 -5.00 -23.71 7.42
C ASP A 218 -4.13 -23.15 8.57
N ALA A 219 -3.35 -22.09 8.31
CA ALA A 219 -2.47 -21.49 9.31
C ALA A 219 -3.24 -20.76 10.42
N VAL A 220 -4.35 -20.11 10.07
CA VAL A 220 -5.18 -19.40 11.06
C VAL A 220 -5.97 -20.40 11.90
N VAL A 221 -6.49 -21.46 11.28
CA VAL A 221 -7.19 -22.54 11.99
C VAL A 221 -6.25 -23.25 12.99
N ALA A 222 -5.00 -23.49 12.61
CA ALA A 222 -4.00 -24.04 13.53
C ALA A 222 -3.74 -23.11 14.74
N GLY A 223 -3.62 -21.80 14.51
CA GLY A 223 -3.48 -20.83 15.61
C GLY A 223 -4.70 -20.80 16.54
N LEU A 224 -5.91 -20.98 16.00
CA LEU A 224 -7.12 -21.09 16.81
C LEU A 224 -7.13 -22.35 17.68
N ASP A 225 -6.65 -23.48 17.15
CA ASP A 225 -6.53 -24.74 17.91
C ASP A 225 -5.58 -24.57 19.11
N GLU A 226 -4.41 -23.97 18.88
CA GLU A 226 -3.43 -23.69 19.94
C GLU A 226 -3.99 -22.73 21.02
N GLU A 227 -4.76 -21.72 20.62
CA GLU A 227 -5.30 -20.71 21.52
C GLU A 227 -6.49 -21.22 22.35
N TRP A 228 -7.44 -21.92 21.72
CA TRP A 228 -8.73 -22.19 22.34
C TRP A 228 -8.86 -23.58 22.96
N THR A 229 -8.11 -24.58 22.50
CA THR A 229 -8.20 -25.94 23.05
C THR A 229 -8.04 -25.99 24.57
N PRO A 230 -7.03 -25.32 25.18
CA PRO A 230 -6.90 -25.29 26.64
C PRO A 230 -8.11 -24.68 27.37
N ALA A 231 -8.71 -23.62 26.81
CA ALA A 231 -9.85 -22.92 27.41
C ALA A 231 -11.14 -23.75 27.36
N PHE A 232 -11.32 -24.57 26.31
CA PHE A 232 -12.42 -25.52 26.22
C PHE A 232 -12.24 -26.70 27.18
N GLU A 233 -11.02 -27.25 27.26
CA GLU A 233 -10.68 -28.34 28.18
C GLU A 233 -10.91 -27.97 29.65
N GLU A 234 -10.56 -26.74 30.05
CA GLU A 234 -10.82 -26.23 31.41
C GLU A 234 -12.32 -26.25 31.77
N ARG A 235 -13.20 -26.11 30.77
CA ARG A 235 -14.66 -26.17 30.93
C ARG A 235 -15.23 -27.58 30.67
N GLY A 236 -14.39 -28.59 30.46
CA GLY A 236 -14.81 -29.96 30.16
C GLY A 236 -15.51 -30.11 28.81
N ARG A 237 -15.10 -29.31 27.82
CA ARG A 237 -15.68 -29.27 26.46
C ARG A 237 -14.58 -29.52 25.43
N VAL A 238 -14.96 -29.96 24.23
CA VAL A 238 -14.02 -30.15 23.11
C VAL A 238 -14.26 -29.10 22.03
N VAL A 239 -13.20 -28.61 21.43
CA VAL A 239 -13.25 -27.84 20.17
C VAL A 239 -12.62 -28.68 19.07
N GLU A 240 -13.36 -28.90 17.99
CA GLU A 240 -12.90 -29.65 16.82
C GLU A 240 -12.78 -28.68 15.64
N LEU A 241 -11.56 -28.55 15.13
CA LEU A 241 -11.26 -27.67 14.00
C LEU A 241 -10.91 -28.50 12.76
N THR A 242 -11.61 -28.24 11.67
CA THR A 242 -11.41 -28.94 10.39
C THR A 242 -11.31 -27.92 9.26
N CYS A 243 -10.25 -28.02 8.45
CA CYS A 243 -10.01 -27.11 7.34
C CYS A 243 -9.76 -27.89 6.05
N GLU A 244 -10.50 -27.54 4.99
CA GLU A 244 -10.22 -28.01 3.65
C GLU A 244 -8.86 -27.48 3.17
N ARG A 245 -7.98 -28.38 2.72
CA ARG A 245 -6.61 -28.01 2.33
C ARG A 245 -6.57 -26.98 1.20
N GLY A 246 -5.70 -25.99 1.34
CA GLY A 246 -5.42 -25.03 0.29
C GLY A 246 -6.52 -24.00 0.08
N VAL A 247 -7.36 -23.76 1.09
CA VAL A 247 -8.25 -22.60 1.13
C VAL A 247 -7.40 -21.35 1.36
N ILE A 248 -7.51 -20.40 0.43
CA ILE A 248 -6.77 -19.14 0.47
C ILE A 248 -7.78 -18.00 0.31
N VAL A 249 -7.74 -17.01 1.20
CA VAL A 249 -8.70 -15.90 1.25
C VAL A 249 -8.01 -14.55 1.06
N GLU A 250 -8.75 -13.59 0.50
CA GLU A 250 -8.31 -12.18 0.34
C GLU A 250 -8.48 -11.40 1.65
N ALA A 251 -7.78 -11.85 2.69
CA ALA A 251 -7.72 -11.17 3.99
C ALA A 251 -6.33 -11.38 4.61
N SER A 252 -5.94 -10.49 5.52
CA SER A 252 -4.76 -10.73 6.37
C SER A 252 -5.10 -11.76 7.46
N ALA A 253 -4.08 -12.49 7.92
CA ALA A 253 -4.24 -13.48 8.98
C ALA A 253 -4.81 -12.87 10.26
N SER A 254 -4.38 -11.67 10.64
CA SER A 254 -4.87 -10.97 11.82
C SER A 254 -6.35 -10.64 11.77
N VAL A 255 -6.86 -10.22 10.60
CA VAL A 255 -8.28 -9.87 10.45
C VAL A 255 -9.14 -11.13 10.44
N LEU A 256 -8.68 -12.19 9.76
CA LEU A 256 -9.37 -13.49 9.79
C LEU A 256 -9.40 -14.07 11.21
N SER A 257 -8.27 -14.09 11.92
CA SER A 257 -8.19 -14.53 13.32
C SER A 257 -9.13 -13.73 14.21
N GLN A 258 -9.23 -12.42 14.02
CA GLN A 258 -10.13 -11.58 14.82
C GLN A 258 -11.59 -12.00 14.67
N VAL A 259 -12.08 -12.19 13.43
CA VAL A 259 -13.47 -12.63 13.20
C VAL A 259 -13.70 -14.00 13.84
N LEU A 260 -12.79 -14.95 13.63
CA LEU A 260 -12.95 -16.31 14.14
C LEU A 260 -12.86 -16.37 15.66
N ASN A 261 -11.93 -15.64 16.29
CA ASN A 261 -11.80 -15.58 17.74
C ASN A 261 -13.08 -15.06 18.38
N THR A 262 -13.70 -14.02 17.81
CA THR A 262 -14.98 -13.52 18.32
C THR A 262 -16.11 -14.56 18.22
N LEU A 263 -16.15 -15.36 17.14
CA LEU A 263 -17.16 -16.41 16.99
C LEU A 263 -16.91 -17.60 17.94
N VAL A 264 -15.66 -18.00 18.13
CA VAL A 264 -15.27 -19.10 19.02
C VAL A 264 -15.42 -18.71 20.49
N GLU A 265 -15.06 -17.48 20.86
CA GLU A 265 -15.30 -16.92 22.19
C GLU A 265 -16.80 -16.91 22.50
N ASN A 266 -17.63 -16.50 21.54
CA ASN A 266 -19.09 -16.54 21.70
C ASN A 266 -19.59 -17.98 21.97
N ALA A 267 -19.04 -18.98 21.27
CA ALA A 267 -19.35 -20.39 21.50
C ALA A 267 -18.85 -20.90 22.87
N LEU A 268 -17.71 -20.39 23.36
CA LEU A 268 -17.17 -20.72 24.67
C LEU A 268 -18.03 -20.12 25.81
N VAL A 269 -18.40 -18.85 25.70
CA VAL A 269 -19.13 -18.09 26.73
C VAL A 269 -20.61 -18.44 26.76
N HIS A 270 -21.27 -18.51 25.60
CA HIS A 270 -22.73 -18.65 25.51
C HIS A 270 -23.19 -20.04 25.04
N GLY A 271 -22.32 -20.79 24.36
CA GLY A 271 -22.63 -22.13 23.86
C GLY A 271 -22.61 -23.22 24.93
N ARG A 272 -22.96 -24.45 24.52
CA ARG A 272 -22.83 -25.67 25.33
C ARG A 272 -22.21 -26.80 24.50
N GLY A 273 -21.76 -27.85 25.19
CA GLY A 273 -21.18 -29.04 24.57
C GLY A 273 -20.00 -28.72 23.66
N ASP A 274 -19.78 -29.58 22.68
CA ASP A 274 -18.62 -29.47 21.79
C ASP A 274 -18.83 -28.39 20.73
N VAL A 275 -17.73 -27.71 20.39
CA VAL A 275 -17.70 -26.67 19.37
C VAL A 275 -17.01 -27.22 18.14
N ARG A 276 -17.62 -26.99 16.97
CA ARG A 276 -17.03 -27.37 15.68
C ARG A 276 -16.76 -26.14 14.84
N VAL A 277 -15.51 -25.98 14.44
CA VAL A 277 -15.06 -25.00 13.45
C VAL A 277 -14.77 -25.77 12.16
N HIS A 278 -15.46 -25.42 11.07
CA HIS A 278 -15.30 -26.08 9.78
C HIS A 278 -15.06 -25.05 8.68
N VAL A 279 -14.02 -25.27 7.87
CA VAL A 279 -13.64 -24.40 6.77
C VAL A 279 -13.67 -25.17 5.46
N TYR A 280 -14.41 -24.66 4.49
CA TYR A 280 -14.59 -25.30 3.19
C TYR A 280 -14.83 -24.28 2.07
N ARG A 281 -14.61 -24.69 0.82
CA ARG A 281 -14.92 -23.87 -0.36
C ARG A 281 -16.35 -24.09 -0.84
N SER A 282 -17.01 -22.99 -1.21
CA SER A 282 -18.30 -23.03 -1.89
C SER A 282 -18.39 -21.90 -2.91
N GLY A 283 -18.39 -22.26 -4.19
CA GLY A 283 -18.38 -21.29 -5.29
C GLY A 283 -17.18 -20.34 -5.22
N PRO A 284 -17.39 -19.00 -5.26
CA PRO A 284 -16.31 -18.01 -5.19
C PRO A 284 -15.86 -17.69 -3.76
N SER A 285 -16.38 -18.38 -2.74
CA SER A 285 -16.15 -18.04 -1.33
C SER A 285 -15.57 -19.18 -0.52
N ALA A 286 -14.71 -18.82 0.44
CA ALA A 286 -14.40 -19.67 1.59
C ALA A 286 -15.46 -19.45 2.66
N ILE A 287 -15.96 -20.53 3.25
CA ILE A 287 -16.95 -20.50 4.32
C ILE A 287 -16.31 -21.04 5.58
N PHE A 288 -16.35 -20.25 6.64
CA PHE A 288 -15.93 -20.62 7.99
C PHE A 288 -17.16 -20.74 8.86
N THR A 289 -17.52 -21.96 9.26
CA THR A 289 -18.67 -22.20 10.14
C THR A 289 -18.21 -22.48 11.55
N VAL A 290 -18.81 -21.82 12.53
CA VAL A 290 -18.65 -22.08 13.97
C VAL A 290 -20.00 -22.54 14.51
N SER A 291 -20.03 -23.72 15.12
CA SER A 291 -21.24 -24.32 15.67
C SER A 291 -21.01 -24.83 17.08
N ASP A 292 -22.02 -24.70 17.94
CA ASP A 292 -22.02 -25.22 19.31
C ASP A 292 -23.30 -26.02 19.60
N GLN A 293 -23.37 -26.72 20.73
CA GLN A 293 -24.52 -27.53 21.15
C GLN A 293 -25.38 -26.80 22.21
N GLY A 294 -25.34 -25.47 22.20
CA GLY A 294 -26.07 -24.58 23.10
C GLY A 294 -27.58 -24.57 22.88
N PRO A 295 -28.31 -23.81 23.72
CA PRO A 295 -29.77 -23.69 23.65
C PRO A 295 -30.27 -23.00 22.37
N GLY A 296 -29.37 -22.51 21.51
CA GLY A 296 -29.71 -21.81 20.28
C GLY A 296 -30.08 -20.35 20.52
N ILE A 297 -30.55 -19.72 19.44
CA ILE A 297 -30.90 -18.30 19.41
C ILE A 297 -32.42 -18.15 19.23
N PRO A 298 -33.10 -17.42 20.13
CA PRO A 298 -34.52 -17.13 19.99
C PRO A 298 -34.84 -16.48 18.63
N ARG A 299 -35.98 -16.86 18.03
CA ARG A 299 -36.34 -16.46 16.65
C ARG A 299 -36.54 -14.95 16.50
N ASP A 300 -36.97 -14.29 17.56
CA ASP A 300 -37.14 -12.85 17.69
C ASP A 300 -35.79 -12.11 17.68
N LEU A 301 -34.75 -12.71 18.28
CA LEU A 301 -33.39 -12.14 18.29
C LEU A 301 -32.57 -12.50 17.06
N ALA A 302 -32.91 -13.56 16.33
CA ALA A 302 -32.14 -14.04 15.18
C ALA A 302 -31.87 -12.96 14.10
N ARG A 303 -32.75 -11.96 13.96
CA ARG A 303 -32.59 -10.87 12.98
C ARG A 303 -31.72 -9.71 13.48
N THR A 304 -31.63 -9.51 14.79
CA THR A 304 -30.96 -8.38 15.43
C THR A 304 -29.74 -8.80 16.23
N ILE A 305 -29.39 -10.09 16.26
CA ILE A 305 -28.28 -10.64 17.04
C ILE A 305 -26.90 -10.03 16.69
N PHE A 306 -26.78 -9.42 15.51
CA PHE A 306 -25.59 -8.71 15.07
C PHE A 306 -25.63 -7.20 15.33
N ASP A 307 -26.71 -6.69 15.93
CA ASP A 307 -26.83 -5.27 16.28
C ASP A 307 -26.14 -4.99 17.62
N ARG A 308 -25.53 -3.81 17.72
CA ARG A 308 -24.72 -3.43 18.90
C ARG A 308 -25.60 -3.42 20.16
N GLY A 309 -25.13 -4.09 21.21
CA GLY A 309 -25.79 -4.11 22.52
C GLY A 309 -26.86 -5.20 22.68
N ILE A 310 -27.01 -6.10 21.70
CA ILE A 310 -27.91 -7.25 21.81
C ILE A 310 -27.16 -8.45 22.42
N THR A 311 -27.68 -8.98 23.52
CA THR A 311 -27.14 -10.16 24.21
C THR A 311 -28.28 -11.04 24.74
N THR A 312 -28.08 -12.35 24.77
CA THR A 312 -29.01 -13.32 25.39
C THR A 312 -28.66 -13.66 26.84
N GLY A 313 -27.63 -13.00 27.42
CA GLY A 313 -27.13 -13.29 28.76
C GLY A 313 -26.05 -12.30 29.22
N ALA A 314 -25.06 -12.79 29.98
CA ALA A 314 -23.96 -11.98 30.48
C ALA A 314 -22.97 -11.59 29.36
N GLY A 315 -22.85 -10.30 29.05
CA GLY A 315 -21.94 -9.76 28.04
C GLY A 315 -22.40 -8.40 27.50
N THR A 316 -21.53 -7.70 26.77
CA THR A 316 -21.81 -6.34 26.24
C THR A 316 -22.63 -6.35 24.94
N GLY A 317 -22.81 -7.51 24.30
CA GLY A 317 -23.51 -7.62 23.02
C GLY A 317 -22.78 -6.94 21.85
N LEU A 318 -21.46 -6.72 21.97
CA LEU A 318 -20.65 -6.08 20.94
C LEU A 318 -19.95 -7.08 20.01
N GLY A 319 -19.61 -8.28 20.50
CA GLY A 319 -18.78 -9.24 19.77
C GLY A 319 -19.32 -9.58 18.38
N LEU A 320 -20.55 -10.08 18.27
CA LEU A 320 -21.11 -10.46 16.97
C LEU A 320 -21.24 -9.27 16.00
N ALA A 321 -21.54 -8.07 16.51
CA ALA A 321 -21.55 -6.85 15.70
C ALA A 321 -20.17 -6.52 15.14
N VAL A 322 -19.13 -6.62 15.98
CA VAL A 322 -17.72 -6.43 15.61
C VAL A 322 -17.27 -7.47 14.58
N ALA A 323 -17.66 -8.73 14.74
CA ALA A 323 -17.34 -9.79 13.78
C ALA A 323 -17.98 -9.51 12.41
N ARG A 324 -19.24 -9.07 12.38
CA ARG A 324 -19.95 -8.67 11.14
C ARG A 324 -19.25 -7.50 10.46
N GLU A 325 -19.02 -6.39 11.17
CA GLU A 325 -18.38 -5.20 10.61
C GLU A 325 -16.96 -5.51 10.11
N THR A 326 -16.21 -6.35 10.84
CA THR A 326 -14.86 -6.76 10.43
C THR A 326 -14.88 -7.59 9.16
N ALA A 327 -15.79 -8.57 9.04
CA ALA A 327 -15.92 -9.37 7.82
C ALA A 327 -16.38 -8.51 6.62
N GLU A 328 -17.33 -7.60 6.82
CA GLU A 328 -17.79 -6.67 5.78
C GLU A 328 -16.66 -5.75 5.29
N SER A 329 -15.76 -5.33 6.19
CA SER A 329 -14.60 -4.48 5.84
C SER A 329 -13.62 -5.14 4.86
N ILE A 330 -13.62 -6.47 4.77
CA ILE A 330 -12.79 -7.26 3.84
C ILE A 330 -13.60 -7.89 2.70
N GLY A 331 -14.79 -7.34 2.41
CA GLY A 331 -15.67 -7.81 1.32
C GLY A 331 -16.36 -9.14 1.62
N GLY A 332 -16.34 -9.57 2.88
CA GLY A 332 -17.05 -10.74 3.38
C GLY A 332 -18.38 -10.42 4.03
N ARG A 333 -18.95 -11.41 4.71
CA ARG A 333 -20.13 -11.24 5.58
C ARG A 333 -20.20 -12.33 6.64
N VAL A 334 -20.85 -12.05 7.76
CA VAL A 334 -21.18 -13.04 8.80
C VAL A 334 -22.69 -13.20 8.88
N GLU A 335 -23.16 -14.45 8.93
CA GLU A 335 -24.58 -14.78 9.01
C GLU A 335 -24.84 -15.85 10.08
N LEU A 336 -26.08 -15.86 10.60
CA LEU A 336 -26.62 -16.97 11.38
C LEU A 336 -27.33 -17.94 10.43
N VAL A 337 -26.76 -19.12 10.20
CA VAL A 337 -27.29 -20.13 9.28
C VAL A 337 -28.36 -20.99 9.94
N HIS A 338 -28.13 -21.39 11.18
CA HIS A 338 -29.08 -22.15 11.99
C HIS A 338 -29.25 -21.50 13.35
N THR A 339 -30.49 -21.49 13.85
CA THR A 339 -30.83 -21.00 15.20
C THR A 339 -30.74 -22.09 16.26
N PHE A 340 -30.86 -23.37 15.88
CA PHE A 340 -30.75 -24.52 16.79
C PHE A 340 -30.29 -25.80 16.07
N PRO A 341 -29.17 -26.41 16.49
CA PRO A 341 -28.08 -25.75 17.22
C PRO A 341 -27.60 -24.49 16.46
N PRO A 342 -27.07 -23.48 17.17
CA PRO A 342 -26.63 -22.25 16.53
C PRO A 342 -25.43 -22.51 15.61
N VAL A 343 -25.50 -22.00 14.38
CA VAL A 343 -24.39 -22.07 13.41
C VAL A 343 -24.17 -20.69 12.82
N PHE A 344 -22.99 -20.12 13.09
CA PHE A 344 -22.53 -18.88 12.48
C PHE A 344 -21.63 -19.20 11.29
N ALA A 345 -21.82 -18.51 10.17
CA ALA A 345 -20.97 -18.64 8.98
C ALA A 345 -20.36 -17.31 8.60
N CYS A 346 -19.04 -17.28 8.47
CA CYS A 346 -18.30 -16.18 7.84
C CYS A 346 -17.96 -16.57 6.40
N TYR A 347 -18.35 -15.72 5.45
CA TYR A 347 -18.08 -15.90 4.02
C TYR A 347 -17.04 -14.88 3.59
N LEU A 348 -15.92 -15.36 3.04
CA LEU A 348 -14.86 -14.51 2.51
C LEU A 348 -14.59 -14.83 1.04
N PRO A 349 -14.21 -13.84 0.21
CA PRO A 349 -13.77 -14.09 -1.16
C PRO A 349 -12.51 -14.95 -1.18
N LEU A 350 -12.49 -15.95 -2.06
CA LEU A 350 -11.29 -16.73 -2.34
C LEU A 350 -10.27 -15.85 -3.07
N ALA A 351 -8.99 -16.04 -2.74
CA ALA A 351 -7.92 -15.35 -3.45
C ALA A 351 -7.88 -15.80 -4.90
N THR A 352 -8.02 -14.84 -5.81
CA THR A 352 -7.86 -15.09 -7.24
C THR A 352 -6.40 -15.45 -7.48
N THR A 353 -6.09 -16.71 -7.78
CA THR A 353 -4.72 -17.11 -8.11
C THR A 353 -4.32 -16.39 -9.40
N PRO A 354 -3.20 -15.62 -9.43
CA PRO A 354 -2.72 -15.00 -10.66
C PRO A 354 -2.24 -16.02 -11.70
#